data_AF-A0A316C7L9-F1
#
_entry.id   AF-A0A316C7L9-F1
#
_cell.length_a   1.000
_cell.length_b   1.000
_cell.length_c   1.000
_cell.angle_alpha   90.00
_cell.angle_beta   90.00
_cell.angle_gamma   90.00
#
_symmetry.space_group_name_H-M   'P 1'
#
loop_
_entity.id
_entity.type
_entity.pdbx_description
1 polymer ?
#
loop_
_entity_poly.entity_id
_entity_poly.type
_entity_poly.pdbx_seq_one_letter_code
_entity_poly.pdbx_strand_id
1 'polypeptide(L)' 'MADPKVTRLPTAATSYYTVRKSGRWWAVYLVTPAPGRDLRTKLVSFSNRESAKAHARETAARMMRPFKIGGRLA' A
#
# COMPACT_ATOMS: atom_id res chain seq x y z
N MET A 1 26.65 -23.69 26.48
CA MET A 1 25.41 -23.82 25.68
C MET A 1 25.37 -22.64 24.73
N ALA A 2 25.37 -22.86 23.42
CA ALA A 2 25.35 -21.78 22.44
C ALA A 2 23.93 -21.20 22.35
N ASP A 3 23.81 -19.87 22.51
CA ASP A 3 22.56 -19.16 22.26
C ASP A 3 22.05 -19.45 20.84
N PRO A 4 20.77 -19.80 20.64
CA PRO A 4 20.23 -19.98 19.31
C PRO A 4 20.35 -18.66 18.55
N LYS A 5 21.08 -18.69 17.43
CA LYS A 5 21.27 -17.56 16.53
C LYS A 5 19.90 -17.21 15.94
N VAL A 6 19.18 -16.26 16.56
CA VAL A 6 17.86 -15.83 16.08
C VAL A 6 18.04 -15.07 14.76
N THR A 7 17.90 -15.77 13.64
CA THR A 7 17.80 -15.15 12.33
C THR A 7 16.46 -14.42 12.25
N ARG A 8 16.47 -13.12 12.48
CA ARG A 8 15.29 -12.27 12.23
C ARG A 8 15.01 -12.33 10.72
N LEU A 9 13.88 -12.93 10.35
CA LEU A 9 13.37 -12.83 9.00
C LEU A 9 13.29 -11.34 8.62
N PRO A 10 13.60 -10.96 7.36
CA PRO A 10 13.40 -9.60 6.93
C PRO A 10 11.96 -9.22 7.24
N THR A 11 11.78 -8.19 8.07
CA THR A 11 10.45 -7.69 8.46
C THR A 11 9.63 -7.57 7.19
N ALA A 12 8.55 -8.34 7.08
CA ALA A 12 7.71 -8.36 5.89
C ALA A 12 7.36 -6.92 5.54
N ALA A 13 7.77 -6.45 4.36
CA ALA A 13 7.58 -5.07 3.99
C ALA A 13 6.08 -4.75 4.02
N THR A 14 5.67 -3.87 4.92
CA THR A 14 4.25 -3.59 5.17
C THR A 14 3.61 -3.05 3.90
N SER A 15 2.69 -3.82 3.30
CA SER A 15 1.96 -3.34 2.14
C SER A 15 1.07 -2.16 2.53
N TYR A 16 0.97 -1.19 1.64
CA TYR A 16 0.28 0.08 1.89
C TYR A 16 -0.72 0.39 0.78
N TYR A 17 -1.75 1.17 1.10
CA TYR A 17 -2.70 1.67 0.12
C TYR A 17 -2.16 2.95 -0.53
N THR A 18 -2.44 3.15 -1.82
CA THR A 18 -2.15 4.40 -2.52
C THR A 18 -3.22 4.71 -3.57
N VAL A 19 -3.29 5.97 -3.98
CA VAL A 19 -4.16 6.43 -5.07
C VAL A 19 -3.31 6.95 -6.22
N ARG A 20 -3.58 6.45 -7.44
CA ARG A 20 -2.88 6.88 -8.65
C ARG A 20 -3.84 7.02 -9.81
N LYS A 21 -3.49 7.88 -10.77
CA LYS A 21 -4.23 8.01 -12.02
C LYS A 21 -4.07 6.73 -12.85
N SER A 22 -5.17 6.22 -13.40
CA SER A 22 -5.22 5.04 -14.24
C SER A 22 -6.12 5.33 -15.45
N GLY A 23 -5.50 5.77 -16.55
CA GLY A 23 -6.22 6.31 -17.70
C GLY A 23 -7.01 7.57 -17.33
N ARG A 24 -8.32 7.56 -17.63
CA ARG A 24 -9.25 8.65 -17.28
C ARG A 24 -9.70 8.65 -15.81
N TRP A 25 -9.43 7.57 -15.08
CA TRP A 25 -9.93 7.34 -13.72
C TRP A 25 -8.83 7.46 -12.66
N TRP A 26 -9.24 7.49 -11.39
CA TRP A 26 -8.36 7.42 -10.23
C TRP A 26 -8.53 6.08 -9.53
N ALA A 27 -7.45 5.31 -9.40
CA ALA A 27 -7.50 3.96 -8.87
C ALA A 27 -6.81 3.85 -7.50
N VAL A 28 -7.42 3.05 -6.63
CA VAL A 28 -6.84 2.62 -5.36
C VAL A 28 -6.04 1.36 -5.61
N TYR A 29 -4.78 1.37 -5.15
CA TYR A 29 -3.87 0.24 -5.25
C TYR A 29 -3.47 -0.23 -3.85
N LEU A 30 -3.38 -1.54 -3.67
CA LEU A 30 -2.55 -2.14 -2.62
C LEU A 30 -1.15 -2.36 -3.17
N VAL A 31 -0.15 -1.81 -2.49
CA VAL A 31 1.25 -1.90 -2.90
C VAL A 31 2.02 -2.73 -1.91
N THR A 32 2.60 -3.83 -2.38
CA THR A 32 3.52 -4.67 -1.62
C THR A 32 4.94 -4.41 -2.12
N PRO A 33 5.82 -3.82 -1.29
CA PRO A 33 7.22 -3.66 -1.67
C PRO A 33 7.86 -5.03 -1.89
N ALA A 34 8.55 -5.19 -3.02
CA ALA A 34 9.25 -6.40 -3.39
C ALA A 34 10.60 -6.05 -4.02
N PRO A 35 11.60 -6.95 -3.97
CA PRO A 35 12.89 -6.73 -4.61
C PRO A 35 12.72 -6.39 -6.10
N GLY A 36 13.43 -5.37 -6.57
CA GLY A 36 13.41 -4.91 -7.97
C GLY A 36 12.21 -4.02 -8.32
N ARG A 37 10.99 -4.36 -7.92
CA ARG A 37 9.79 -3.56 -8.21
C ARG A 37 8.64 -3.83 -7.25
N ASP A 38 8.03 -2.76 -6.77
CA ASP A 38 6.75 -2.80 -6.06
C ASP A 38 5.66 -3.54 -6.86
N LEU A 39 5.07 -4.55 -6.23
CA LEU A 39 3.86 -5.21 -6.72
C LEU A 39 2.66 -4.33 -6.41
N ARG A 40 1.84 -4.05 -7.42
CA ARG A 40 0.68 -3.15 -7.29
C ARG A 40 -0.57 -3.84 -7.77
N THR A 41 -1.50 -4.06 -6.87
CA THR A 41 -2.82 -4.63 -7.17
C THR A 41 -3.85 -3.51 -7.22
N LYS A 42 -4.47 -3.30 -8.38
CA LYS A 42 -5.59 -2.37 -8.51
C LYS A 42 -6.81 -2.99 -7.83
N LEU A 43 -7.42 -2.26 -6.90
CA LEU A 43 -8.60 -2.75 -6.17
C LEU A 43 -9.90 -2.17 -6.75
N VAL A 44 -9.94 -0.86 -6.94
CA VAL A 44 -11.14 -0.12 -7.37
C VAL A 44 -10.74 1.19 -8.07
N SER A 45 -11.62 1.74 -8.91
CA SER A 45 -11.42 3.00 -9.61
C SER A 45 -12.61 3.95 -9.43
N PHE A 46 -12.33 5.25 -9.45
CA PHE A 46 -13.28 6.35 -9.25
C PHE A 46 -13.10 7.42 -10.32
N SER A 47 -14.16 8.17 -10.64
CA SER A 47 -14.12 9.30 -11.59
C SER A 47 -13.25 10.46 -11.10
N ASN A 48 -13.24 10.69 -9.79
CA ASN A 48 -12.55 11.81 -9.18
C ASN A 48 -11.51 11.34 -8.14
N ARG A 49 -10.51 12.19 -7.90
CA ARG A 49 -9.37 11.87 -7.03
C ARG A 49 -9.77 11.78 -5.56
N GLU A 50 -10.69 12.62 -5.11
CA GLU A 50 -11.02 12.76 -3.69
C GLU A 50 -11.85 11.57 -3.19
N SER A 51 -12.80 11.06 -3.98
CA SER A 51 -13.50 9.80 -3.69
C SER A 51 -12.53 8.62 -3.59
N ALA A 52 -11.54 8.53 -4.49
CA ALA A 52 -10.51 7.49 -4.41
C ALA A 52 -9.67 7.61 -3.12
N LYS A 53 -9.31 8.83 -2.71
CA LYS A 53 -8.57 9.06 -1.46
C LYS A 53 -9.40 8.74 -0.23
N ALA A 54 -10.67 9.17 -0.18
CA ALA A 54 -11.56 8.88 0.93
C ALA A 54 -11.70 7.37 1.13
N HIS A 55 -11.98 6.64 0.05
CA HIS A 55 -12.08 5.18 0.08
C HIS A 55 -10.75 4.50 0.49
N ALA A 56 -9.62 5.00 -0.02
CA ALA A 56 -8.31 4.45 0.32
C ALA A 56 -7.95 4.67 1.80
N ARG A 57 -8.27 5.85 2.36
CA ARG A 57 -8.05 6.17 3.79
C ARG A 57 -8.90 5.29 4.69
N GLU A 58 -10.20 5.19 4.39
CA GLU A 58 -11.13 4.34 5.14
C GLU A 58 -10.68 2.87 5.09
N THR A 59 -10.34 2.36 3.90
CA THR A 59 -9.88 0.99 3.74
C THR A 59 -8.56 0.74 4.46
N ALA A 60 -7.62 1.67 4.38
CA ALA A 60 -6.33 1.58 5.06
C ALA A 60 -6.51 1.52 6.59
N ALA A 61 -7.38 2.37 7.15
CA ALA A 61 -7.72 2.36 8.56
C ALA A 61 -8.36 1.02 8.99
N ARG A 62 -9.36 0.55 8.24
CA ARG A 62 -10.03 -0.73 8.51
C ARG A 62 -9.08 -1.92 8.47
N MET A 63 -8.11 -1.90 7.55
CA MET A 63 -7.16 -2.99 7.35
C MET A 63 -5.87 -2.83 8.18
N MET A 64 -5.79 -1.79 9.02
CA MET A 64 -4.61 -1.42 9.83
C MET A 64 -3.33 -1.35 8.99
N ARG A 65 -3.42 -0.71 7.82
CA ARG A 65 -2.30 -0.55 6.88
C ARG A 65 -2.04 0.93 6.58
N PRO A 66 -0.80 1.31 6.24
CA PRO A 66 -0.51 2.69 5.88
C PRO A 66 -1.22 3.11 4.60
N PHE A 67 -1.59 4.40 4.54
CA PHE A 67 -1.96 5.07 3.28
C PHE A 67 -0.85 6.03 2.86
N LYS A 68 -0.42 5.96 1.60
CA LYS A 68 0.64 6.79 1.04
C LYS A 68 0.22 7.43 -0.27
N ILE A 69 0.62 8.69 -0.49
CA ILE A 69 0.48 9.38 -1.77
C ILE A 69 1.85 9.91 -2.19
N GLY A 70 2.29 9.60 -3.41
CA GLY A 70 3.57 10.10 -3.93
C GLY A 70 4.80 9.67 -3.11
N GLY A 71 4.71 8.54 -2.40
CA GLY A 71 5.80 8.04 -1.53
C GLY A 71 5.80 8.63 -0.11
N ARG A 72 4.92 9.58 0.22
CA ARG A 72 4.77 10.14 1.58
C ARG A 72 3.50 9.61 2.25
N LEU A 73 3.52 9.47 3.58
CA LEU A 73 2.33 9.18 4.39
C LEU A 73 1.32 10.33 4.21
N ALA A 74 0.05 10.00 4.01
CA ALA A 74 -0.99 10.91 3.53
C ALA A 74 -2.32 10.79 4.27
#